data_AF-A0A7W0HSS2-F1
#
_entry.id   AF-A0A7W0HSS2-F1
#
_cell.length_a   1.000
_cell.length_b   1.000
_cell.length_c   1.000
_cell.angle_alpha   90.00
_cell.angle_beta   90.00
_cell.angle_gamma   90.00
#
_symmetry.space_group_name_H-M   'P 1'
#
loop_
_entity.id
_entity.type
_entity.pdbx_description
1 polymer ?
#
loop_
_entity_poly.entity_id
_entity_poly.type
_entity_poly.pdbx_seq_one_letter_code
_entity_poly.pdbx_strand_id
1 'polypeptide(L)'
;MSEARAAIEKLKIELTGLGVTDTDEVGDGATLSVWIGLVVRFRDGFFRWQEGAVKRRHLGTDPVGCAIRVARRYAELQADIPPWWEELSRELRGDSAQDYP
;
A
#
# COMPACT_ATOMS: atom_id res chain seq x y z
N MET A 1 18.26 11.18 6.90
CA MET A 1 17.24 10.14 6.62
C MET A 1 16.11 10.36 7.62
N SER A 2 14.87 10.56 7.17
CA SER A 2 13.74 10.77 8.10
C SER A 2 13.34 9.43 8.74
N GLU A 3 12.79 9.48 9.95
CA GLU A 3 12.26 8.29 10.64
C GLU A 3 11.23 7.55 9.78
N ALA A 4 10.34 8.30 9.11
CA ALA A 4 9.33 7.75 8.21
C ALA A 4 9.95 6.95 7.06
N ARG A 5 11.01 7.47 6.44
CA ARG A 5 11.69 6.79 5.34
C ARG A 5 12.33 5.49 5.81
N ALA A 6 13.01 5.51 6.95
CA ALA A 6 13.60 4.30 7.52
C ALA A 6 12.53 3.26 7.90
N ALA A 7 11.36 3.69 8.37
CA ALA A 7 10.24 2.81 8.69
C ALA A 7 9.62 2.17 7.43
N ILE A 8 9.47 2.94 6.35
CA ILE A 8 8.96 2.44 5.07
C ILE A 8 9.96 1.51 4.37
N GLU A 9 11.25 1.83 4.36
CA GLU A 9 12.29 0.96 3.82
C GLU A 9 12.32 -0.39 4.54
N LYS A 10 12.23 -0.40 5.88
CA LYS A 10 12.11 -1.64 6.66
C LYS A 10 10.85 -2.42 6.31
N LEU A 11 9.69 -1.76 6.27
CA LEU A 11 8.43 -2.41 5.88
C LEU A 11 8.53 -3.05 4.49
N LYS A 12 9.16 -2.37 3.52
CA LYS A 12 9.37 -2.90 2.17
C LYS A 12 10.22 -4.18 2.19
N ILE A 13 11.32 -4.18 2.95
CA ILE A 13 12.18 -5.37 3.11
C ILE A 13 11.37 -6.55 3.68
N GLU A 14 10.60 -6.33 4.75
CA GLU A 14 9.76 -7.37 5.36
C GLU A 14 8.71 -7.91 4.39
N LEU A 15 8.04 -7.02 3.64
CA LEU A 15 7.06 -7.42 2.63
C LEU A 15 7.68 -8.24 1.49
N THR A 16 8.87 -7.84 1.02
CA THR A 16 9.62 -8.63 0.03
C THR A 16 10.00 -10.01 0.59
N GLY A 17 10.42 -10.08 1.86
CA GLY A 17 10.71 -11.34 2.54
C GLY A 17 9.49 -12.28 2.66
N LEU A 18 8.28 -11.71 2.65
CA LEU A 18 7.02 -12.45 2.64
C LEU A 18 6.49 -12.76 1.23
N GLY A 19 7.25 -12.44 0.18
CA GLY A 19 6.89 -12.72 -1.21
C GLY A 19 5.97 -11.69 -1.85
N VAL A 20 5.78 -10.51 -1.24
CA VAL A 20 5.03 -9.41 -1.83
C VAL A 20 5.95 -8.63 -2.78
N THR A 21 5.70 -8.74 -4.08
CA THR A 21 6.57 -8.17 -5.14
C THR A 21 6.10 -6.83 -5.66
N ASP A 22 4.82 -6.49 -5.50
CA ASP A 22 4.19 -5.32 -6.14
C ASP A 22 4.28 -4.06 -5.27
N THR A 23 5.42 -3.86 -4.59
CA THR A 23 5.61 -2.74 -3.66
C THR A 23 6.40 -1.58 -4.25
N ASP A 24 5.77 -0.41 -4.34
CA ASP A 24 6.36 0.82 -4.85
C ASP A 24 6.23 1.98 -3.85
N GLU A 25 7.30 2.75 -3.67
CA GLU A 25 7.27 3.95 -2.85
C GLU A 25 6.68 5.12 -3.65
N VAL A 26 5.78 5.90 -3.06
CA VAL A 26 5.09 7.01 -3.74
C VAL A 26 5.95 8.30 -3.82
N GLY A 27 7.19 8.25 -3.31
CA GLY A 27 8.18 9.34 -3.41
C GLY A 27 8.09 10.41 -2.32
N ASP A 28 7.15 10.29 -1.39
CA ASP A 28 6.99 11.17 -0.22
C ASP A 28 7.84 10.72 1.00
N GLY A 29 8.58 9.60 0.87
CA GLY A 29 9.38 9.03 1.95
C GLY A 29 8.56 8.46 3.12
N ALA A 30 7.24 8.34 2.97
CA ALA A 30 6.33 7.93 4.06
C ALA A 30 5.22 6.99 3.59
N THR A 31 5.03 6.79 2.30
CA THR A 31 3.96 6.00 1.70
C THR A 31 4.50 4.90 0.79
N LEU A 32 4.03 3.67 1.03
CA LEU A 32 4.28 2.49 0.24
C LEU A 32 2.96 2.01 -0.38
N SER A 33 2.88 1.99 -1.71
CA SER A 33 1.86 1.26 -2.46
C SER A 33 2.25 -0.21 -2.50
N VAL A 34 1.34 -1.11 -2.17
CA VAL A 34 1.59 -2.57 -2.11
C VAL A 34 0.79 -3.32 -3.16
N TRP A 35 -0.35 -2.76 -3.56
CA TRP A 35 -1.19 -3.20 -4.67
C TRP A 35 -2.16 -2.09 -5.01
N ILE A 36 -2.85 -2.15 -6.15
CA ILE A 36 -3.89 -1.17 -6.49
C ILE A 36 -4.98 -1.20 -5.41
N GLY A 37 -5.12 -0.08 -4.71
CA GLY A 37 -6.03 0.04 -3.58
C GLY A 37 -5.46 -0.43 -2.24
N LEU A 38 -4.24 -0.96 -2.15
CA LEU A 38 -3.60 -1.33 -0.88
C LEU A 38 -2.38 -0.44 -0.62
N VAL A 39 -2.53 0.53 0.28
CA VAL A 39 -1.50 1.55 0.55
C VAL A 39 -1.19 1.62 2.03
N VAL A 40 0.10 1.63 2.38
CA VAL A 40 0.62 1.78 3.74
C VAL A 40 1.32 3.13 3.89
N ARG A 41 1.07 3.83 4.99
CA ARG A 41 1.68 5.11 5.34
C ARG A 41 2.26 5.07 6.74
N PHE A 42 3.44 5.63 6.94
CA PHE A 42 4.01 5.85 8.27
C PHE A 42 3.78 7.29 8.71
N ARG A 43 3.07 7.47 9.83
CA ARG A 43 2.77 8.80 10.38
C ARG A 43 2.60 8.75 11.90
N ASP A 44 3.25 9.70 12.57
CA ASP A 44 3.22 9.88 14.02
C ASP A 44 3.71 8.64 14.80
N GLY A 45 4.67 7.87 14.24
CA GLY A 45 5.18 6.63 14.87
C GLY A 45 4.36 5.37 14.55
N PHE A 46 3.35 5.46 13.69
CA PHE A 46 2.46 4.34 13.37
C PHE A 46 2.38 4.09 11.86
N PHE A 47 2.38 2.81 11.49
CA PHE A 47 1.90 2.34 10.21
C PHE A 47 0.37 2.41 10.14
N ARG A 48 -0.13 2.96 9.05
CA ARG A 48 -1.55 3.11 8.73
C ARG A 48 -1.75 2.57 7.33
N TRP A 49 -2.65 1.62 7.14
CA TRP A 49 -2.96 1.17 5.78
C TRP A 49 -4.44 1.20 5.45
N GLN A 50 -4.73 1.28 4.16
CA GLN A 50 -6.05 1.44 3.56
C GLN A 50 -6.25 0.43 2.43
N GLU A 51 -7.50 0.00 2.25
CA GLU A 51 -7.99 -0.87 1.17
C GLU A 51 -9.04 -0.16 0.32
N GLY A 52 -8.85 -0.09 -1.00
CA GLY A 52 -9.76 0.59 -1.94
C GLY A 52 -10.05 2.05 -1.55
N ALA A 53 -11.19 2.57 -2.02
CA ALA A 53 -11.66 3.91 -1.67
C ALA A 53 -12.16 4.02 -0.22
N VAL A 54 -12.56 2.89 0.37
CA VAL A 54 -13.12 2.83 1.72
C VAL A 54 -11.98 2.75 2.73
N LYS A 55 -11.73 3.84 3.45
CA LYS A 55 -10.66 4.01 4.46
C LYS A 55 -10.77 3.03 5.65
N ARG A 56 -10.60 1.73 5.42
CA ARG A 56 -10.38 0.75 6.50
C ARG A 56 -8.98 0.96 7.01
N ARG A 57 -8.88 1.74 8.08
CA ARG A 57 -7.62 2.16 8.68
C ARG A 57 -7.16 1.12 9.68
N HIS A 58 -6.08 0.43 9.36
CA HIS A 58 -5.42 -0.51 10.25
C HIS A 58 -4.15 0.12 10.82
N LEU A 59 -3.95 0.00 12.14
CA LEU A 59 -2.81 0.58 12.85
C LEU A 59 -1.79 -0.48 13.26
N GLY A 60 -0.51 -0.11 13.28
CA GLY A 60 0.58 -0.90 13.85
C GLY A 60 1.79 -0.04 14.16
N THR A 61 2.56 -0.42 15.18
CA THR A 61 3.83 0.23 15.55
C THR A 61 5.04 -0.59 15.10
N ASP A 62 4.88 -1.92 15.06
CA ASP A 62 5.92 -2.85 14.62
C ASP A 62 5.86 -3.07 13.09
N PRO A 63 6.97 -2.82 12.35
CA PRO A 63 7.04 -3.06 10.91
C PRO A 63 6.82 -4.53 10.54
N VAL A 64 7.30 -5.49 11.34
CA VAL A 64 7.18 -6.93 11.01
C VAL A 64 5.73 -7.37 11.11
N GLY A 65 5.07 -7.08 12.24
CA GLY A 65 3.65 -7.36 12.41
C GLY A 65 2.77 -6.62 11.39
N CYS A 66 3.15 -5.40 10.98
CA CYS A 66 2.47 -4.70 9.89
C CYS A 66 2.63 -5.44 8.56
N ALA A 67 3.86 -5.86 8.22
CA ALA A 67 4.15 -6.60 6.99
C ALA A 67 3.35 -7.90 6.91
N ILE A 68 3.30 -8.69 7.98
CA ILE A 68 2.54 -9.95 8.03
C ILE A 68 1.04 -9.71 7.72
N ARG A 69 0.43 -8.68 8.33
CA ARG A 69 -0.99 -8.37 8.10
C ARG A 69 -1.25 -7.90 6.67
N VAL A 70 -0.37 -7.02 6.16
CA VAL A 70 -0.47 -6.49 4.80
C VAL A 70 -0.24 -7.59 3.77
N ALA A 71 0.75 -8.47 3.95
CA ALA A 71 1.04 -9.59 3.06
C ALA A 71 -0.10 -10.62 3.04
N ARG A 72 -0.67 -10.93 4.20
CA ARG A 72 -1.88 -11.75 4.29
C ARG A 72 -3.03 -11.13 3.50
N ARG A 73 -3.27 -9.83 3.68
CA ARG A 73 -4.34 -9.14 2.97
C ARG A 73 -4.10 -9.08 1.47
N TYR A 74 -2.86 -8.80 1.06
CA TYR A 74 -2.44 -8.85 -0.33
C TYR A 74 -2.77 -10.21 -0.97
N ALA A 75 -2.45 -11.32 -0.29
CA ALA A 75 -2.78 -12.66 -0.77
C ALA A 75 -4.30 -12.90 -0.86
N GLU A 76 -5.07 -12.45 0.13
CA GLU A 76 -6.54 -12.55 0.11
C GLU A 76 -7.14 -11.76 -1.06
N LEU A 77 -6.65 -10.55 -1.33
CA LEU A 77 -7.12 -9.69 -2.41
C LEU A 77 -6.71 -10.21 -3.81
N GLN A 78 -5.56 -10.85 -3.92
CA GLN A 78 -5.12 -11.51 -5.15
C GLN A 78 -5.92 -12.79 -5.42
N ALA A 79 -6.33 -13.51 -4.38
CA ALA A 79 -7.13 -14.73 -4.50
C ALA A 79 -8.61 -14.45 -4.85
N ASP A 80 -9.16 -13.35 -4.34
CA ASP A 80 -10.53 -12.91 -4.58
C ASP A 80 -10.56 -11.40 -4.83
N ILE A 81 -10.38 -11.03 -6.12
CA ILE A 81 -10.27 -9.63 -6.54
C ILE A 81 -11.61 -8.93 -6.29
N PRO A 82 -11.67 -7.90 -5.43
CA PRO A 82 -12.93 -7.26 -5.12
C PRO A 82 -13.49 -6.44 -6.29
N PRO A 83 -14.82 -6.28 -6.42
CA PRO A 83 -15.43 -5.52 -7.51
C PRO A 83 -14.98 -4.04 -7.58
N TRP A 84 -14.64 -3.43 -6.45
CA TRP A 84 -14.13 -2.05 -6.40
C TRP A 84 -12.74 -1.91 -7.06
N TRP A 85 -12.03 -3.01 -7.26
CA TRP A 85 -10.69 -2.99 -7.86
C TRP A 85 -10.74 -2.62 -9.34
N GLU A 86 -11.72 -3.12 -10.08
CA GLU A 86 -11.87 -2.79 -11.51
C GLU A 86 -12.16 -1.30 -11.70
N GLU A 87 -13.06 -0.74 -10.90
CA GLU A 87 -13.37 0.69 -10.92
C GLU A 87 -12.14 1.54 -10.58
N LEU A 88 -11.45 1.22 -9.47
CA LEU A 88 -10.24 1.93 -9.04
C LEU A 88 -9.09 1.79 -10.05
N SER A 89 -8.88 0.59 -10.61
CA SER A 89 -7.84 0.36 -11.62
C SER A 89 -8.16 1.09 -12.92
N ARG A 90 -9.44 1.22 -13.29
CA ARG A 90 -9.89 1.99 -14.45
C ARG A 90 -9.71 3.49 -14.22
N GLU A 91 -10.01 4.03 -13.05
CA GLU A 91 -9.73 5.43 -12.71
C GLU A 91 -8.23 5.72 -12.82
N LEU A 92 -7.39 4.89 -12.19
CA LEU A 92 -5.94 5.06 -12.21
C LEU A 92 -5.32 4.88 -13.61
N ARG A 93 -5.92 4.04 -14.46
CA ARG A 93 -5.52 3.88 -15.88
C ARG A 93 -6.14 4.94 -16.80
N GLY A 94 -7.27 5.53 -16.38
CA GLY A 94 -8.14 6.41 -17.17
C GLY A 94 -7.69 7.86 -17.21
N ASP A 95 -6.87 8.31 -16.27
CA ASP A 95 -6.22 9.64 -16.29
C ASP A 95 -5.11 9.78 -17.37
N SER A 96 -4.99 8.82 -18.29
CA SER A 96 -4.02 8.86 -19.40
C SER A 96 -4.62 9.28 -20.75
N ALA A 97 -5.83 9.84 -20.82
CA ALA A 97 -6.34 10.40 -22.07
C ALA A 97 -7.35 11.55 -21.89
N GLN A 98 -6.96 12.71 -22.43
CA GLN A 98 -7.82 13.83 -22.89
C GLN A 98 -8.32 14.82 -21.82
N ASP A 99 -7.59 15.92 -21.62
CA ASP A 99 -7.91 17.22 -22.25
C ASP A 99 -6.95 18.31 -21.74
N TYR A 100 -5.90 18.58 -22.52
CA TYR A 100 -5.19 19.86 -22.47
C TYR A 100 -5.46 20.55 -23.82
N PRO A 101 -6.15 21.70 -23.86
CA PRO A 101 -6.42 22.42 -25.10
C PRO A 101 -5.14 22.95 -25.76
#